data_AF-A0A7K9U4R8-F1
#
_entry.id   AF-A0A7K9U4R8-F1
#
_cell.length_a   1.000
_cell.length_b   1.000
_cell.length_c   1.000
_cell.angle_alpha   90.00
_cell.angle_beta   90.00
_cell.angle_gamma   90.00
#
_symmetry.space_group_name_H-M   'P 1'
#
loop_
_entity.id
_entity.type
_entity.pdbx_description
1 polymer ?
#
loop_
_entity_poly.entity_id
_entity_poly.type
_entity_poly.pdbx_seq_one_letter_code
_entity_poly.pdbx_strand_id
1 'polypeptide(L)' 'SMFEPLKETVALLSTYGQEMPEEIHLQLHELPEHWDSTKKLCLRVKQNVAPLQANEANAIRKKCQ' A
#
# COMPACT_ATOMS: atom_id res chain seq x y z
N SER A 1 -3.64 -1.58 -12.44
CA SER A 1 -2.78 -1.14 -11.32
C SER A 1 -3.66 -0.50 -10.24
N MET A 2 -3.26 -0.43 -8.96
CA MET A 2 -4.09 0.18 -7.89
C MET A 2 -4.46 1.64 -8.18
N PHE A 3 -3.59 2.36 -8.89
CA PHE A 3 -3.75 3.77 -9.25
C PHE A 3 -4.29 4.01 -10.67
N GLU A 4 -4.70 2.94 -11.37
CA GLU A 4 -5.28 3.07 -12.73
C GLU A 4 -6.52 3.98 -12.76
N PRO A 5 -7.48 3.85 -11.82
CA PRO A 5 -8.68 4.70 -11.86
C PRO A 5 -8.39 6.20 -11.72
N LEU A 6 -7.30 6.56 -11.02
CA LEU A 6 -6.87 7.95 -10.90
C LEU A 6 -6.30 8.48 -12.22
N LYS A 7 -5.53 7.66 -12.95
CA LYS A 7 -5.03 8.01 -14.28
C LYS A 7 -6.17 8.20 -15.27
N GLU A 8 -7.14 7.30 -15.24
CA GLU A 8 -8.36 7.38 -16.07
C GLU A 8 -9.16 8.65 -15.76
N THR A 9 -9.30 9.01 -14.48
CA THR A 9 -9.98 10.24 -14.05
C THR A 9 -9.25 11.49 -14.55
N VAL A 10 -7.91 11.54 -14.41
CA VAL A 10 -7.12 12.68 -14.92
C VAL A 10 -7.25 12.79 -16.44
N ALA A 11 -7.15 11.67 -17.16
CA ALA A 11 -7.34 11.65 -18.62
C ALA A 11 -8.74 12.15 -19.01
N LEU A 12 -9.78 11.74 -18.29
CA LEU A 12 -11.15 12.19 -18.51
C LEU A 12 -11.27 13.72 -18.29
N LEU A 13 -10.74 14.25 -17.19
CA LEU A 13 -10.76 15.69 -16.91
C LEU A 13 -10.04 16.50 -18.00
N SER A 14 -8.92 15.98 -18.53
CA SER A 14 -8.26 16.59 -19.68
C SER A 14 -9.17 16.66 -20.91
N THR A 15 -10.03 15.67 -21.16
CA THR A 15 -11.00 15.72 -22.27
C THR A 15 -12.06 16.80 -22.11
N TYR A 16 -12.34 17.21 -20.86
CA TYR A 16 -13.23 18.33 -20.55
C TYR A 16 -12.52 19.69 -20.51
N GLY A 17 -11.23 19.75 -20.86
CA GLY A 17 -10.44 20.99 -20.86
C GLY A 17 -9.95 21.41 -19.47
N GLN A 18 -10.03 20.52 -18.48
CA GLN A 18 -9.49 20.78 -17.14
C GLN A 18 -8.07 20.22 -17.05
N GLU A 19 -7.07 21.09 -17.11
CA GLU A 19 -5.67 20.72 -16.93
C GLU A 19 -5.34 20.54 -15.44
N MET A 20 -4.65 19.45 -15.12
CA MET A 20 -4.21 19.19 -13.75
C MET A 20 -2.86 19.86 -13.49
N PRO A 21 -2.62 20.33 -12.25
CA PRO A 21 -1.30 20.82 -11.86
C PRO A 21 -0.22 19.76 -12.10
N GLU A 22 0.99 20.20 -12.45
CA GLU A 22 2.17 19.33 -12.63
C GLU A 22 2.42 18.44 -11.40
N GLU A 23 2.20 18.96 -10.21
CA GLU A 23 2.33 18.21 -8.95
C GLU A 23 1.48 16.93 -8.93
N ILE A 24 0.26 16.96 -9.49
CA ILE A 24 -0.62 15.79 -9.54
C ILE A 24 -0.04 14.74 -10.49
N HIS A 25 0.54 15.16 -11.61
CA HIS A 25 1.21 14.26 -12.55
C HIS A 25 2.45 13.61 -11.93
N LEU A 26 3.24 14.39 -11.18
CA LEU A 26 4.41 13.89 -10.45
C LEU A 26 3.98 12.87 -9.39
N GLN A 27 2.99 13.20 -8.56
CA GLN A 27 2.46 12.29 -7.55
C GLN A 27 1.94 10.98 -8.16
N LEU A 28 1.20 11.04 -9.27
CA LEU A 28 0.73 9.84 -9.98
C LEU A 28 1.85 8.97 -10.54
N HIS A 29 3.00 9.57 -10.86
CA HIS A 29 4.20 8.86 -11.29
C HIS A 29 4.90 8.16 -10.11
N GLU A 30 5.02 8.82 -8.96
CA GLU A 30 5.76 8.32 -7.79
C GLU A 30 4.96 7.35 -6.90
N LEU A 31 3.63 7.48 -6.87
CA LEU A 31 2.73 6.68 -6.05
C LEU A 31 2.92 5.14 -6.15
N PRO A 32 3.10 4.55 -7.35
CA PRO A 32 3.38 3.12 -7.47
C PRO A 32 4.62 2.66 -6.71
N GLU A 33 5.70 3.45 -6.74
CA GLU A 33 6.95 3.11 -6.06
C GLU A 33 6.81 3.19 -4.53
N HIS A 34 6.15 4.25 -4.05
CA HIS A 34 5.85 4.39 -2.62
C HIS A 34 4.94 3.27 -2.10
N TRP A 35 3.95 2.86 -2.90
CA TRP A 35 3.08 1.74 -2.56
C TRP A 35 3.85 0.42 -2.50
N ASP A 36 4.73 0.16 -3.46
CA ASP A 36 5.57 -1.03 -3.46
C ASP A 36 6.51 -1.07 -2.26
N SER A 37 7.11 0.05 -1.90
CA SER A 37 7.93 0.18 -0.69
C SER A 37 7.13 -0.08 0.58
N THR A 38 5.92 0.44 0.66
CA THR A 38 4.99 0.21 1.78
C THR A 38 4.59 -1.26 1.90
N LYS A 39 4.25 -1.91 0.79
CA LYS A 39 3.96 -3.35 0.76
C LYS A 39 5.15 -4.18 1.24
N LYS A 40 6.37 -3.86 0.77
CA LYS A 40 7.60 -4.54 1.21
C LYS A 40 7.82 -4.39 2.71
N LEU A 41 7.60 -3.19 3.25
CA LEU A 41 7.69 -2.96 4.70
C LEU A 41 6.66 -3.80 5.47
N CYS A 42 5.40 -3.78 5.05
CA CYS A 42 4.33 -4.57 5.66
C CYS A 42 4.67 -6.08 5.67
N LEU A 43 5.15 -6.61 4.54
CA LEU A 43 5.58 -8.01 4.45
C LEU A 43 6.74 -8.33 5.41
N ARG A 44 7.75 -7.46 5.47
CA ARG A 44 8.88 -7.63 6.39
C ARG A 44 8.43 -7.63 7.84
N VAL A 45 7.57 -6.68 8.22
CA VAL A 45 7.02 -6.60 9.57
C VAL A 45 6.22 -7.87 9.87
N LYS A 46 5.35 -8.32 8.96
CA LYS A 46 4.60 -9.57 9.10
C LYS A 46 5.51 -10.78 9.35
N GLN A 47 6.60 -10.90 8.58
CA GLN A 47 7.59 -11.97 8.76
C GLN A 47 8.28 -11.89 10.12
N ASN A 48 8.64 -10.68 10.56
CA ASN A 48 9.30 -10.48 11.86
C ASN A 48 8.39 -10.77 13.05
N VAL A 49 7.09 -10.45 12.97
CA VAL A 49 6.14 -10.65 14.08
C VAL A 49 5.55 -12.05 14.14
N ALA A 50 5.57 -12.82 13.03
CA ALA A 50 5.04 -14.18 12.99
C ALA A 50 5.58 -15.11 14.11
N PRO A 51 6.90 -15.19 14.40
CA PRO A 51 7.38 -16.02 15.51
C PRO A 51 6.93 -15.52 16.88
N LEU A 52 6.79 -14.20 17.07
CA LEU A 52 6.30 -13.63 18.32
C LEU A 52 4.83 -14.01 18.55
N GLN A 53 4.01 -13.88 17.51
CA GLN A 53 2.60 -14.31 17.54
C GLN A 53 2.47 -15.81 17.83
N ALA A 54 3.34 -16.65 17.23
CA ALA A 54 3.36 -18.08 17.50
C ALA A 54 3.74 -18.40 18.96
N ASN A 55 4.70 -17.67 19.53
CA ASN A 55 5.11 -17.82 20.92
C ASN A 55 3.97 -17.46 21.88
N GLU A 56 3.29 -16.33 21.65
CA GLU A 56 2.13 -15.93 22.45
C GLU A 56 0.99 -16.96 22.36
N ALA A 57 0.67 -17.43 21.15
CA ALA A 57 -0.35 -18.46 20.95
C ALA A 57 0.01 -19.77 21.68
N ASN A 58 1.27 -20.17 21.66
CA ASN A 58 1.75 -21.34 22.39
C ASN A 58 1.66 -21.15 23.91
N ALA A 59 1.98 -19.97 24.43
CA ALA A 59 1.90 -19.66 25.84
C ALA A 59 0.44 -19.69 26.35
N ILE A 60 -0.50 -19.14 25.58
CA ILE A 60 -1.94 -19.22 25.87
C ILE A 60 -2.39 -20.68 25.90
N ARG A 61 -2.03 -21.47 24.88
CA ARG A 61 -2.39 -22.89 24.82
C ARG A 61 -1.91 -23.67 26.05
N LYS A 62 -0.68 -23.41 26.51
CA LYS A 62 -0.12 -24.05 27.72
C LYS A 62 -0.86 -23.67 29.00
N LYS A 63 -1.43 -22.47 29.09
CA LYS A 63 -2.22 -22.03 30.26
C LYS A 63 -3.64 -22.62 30.28
N CYS A 64 -4.16 -23.01 29.13
CA CYS A 64 -5.48 -23.63 28.99
C CYS A 64 -5.45 -25.16 29.09
N GLN A 65 -4.26 -25.75 29.23
CA GLN A 65 -4.05 -27.16 29.57
C GLN A 65 -3.81 -27.28 31.07
#